data_AF-A0A504JHA1-F1
#
_entry.id   AF-A0A504JHA1-F1
#
_cell.length_a   1.000
_cell.length_b   1.000
_cell.length_c   1.000
_cell.angle_alpha   90.00
_cell.angle_beta   90.00
_cell.angle_gamma   90.00
#
_symmetry.space_group_name_H-M   'P 1'
#
loop_
_entity.id
_entity.type
_entity.pdbx_description
1 polymer ?
#
loop_
_entity_poly.entity_id
_entity_poly.type
_entity_poly.pdbx_seq_one_letter_code
_entity_poly.pdbx_strand_id
1 'polypeptide(L)'
;MDKDGTKINYADIQRGVDLLIQRFGMQKTLSIVQVLHSAGTHPVTKKTYSDLIMQFVISESERLFEVEQEPVEENKAYADARMAAYHLIKKYTNKSYAQIGKAYGQSKRAVIYHYNSCKEVLELPKMYRDFIETYTNLEENTLQFIAKLQE
;
A
#
# COMPACT_ATOMS: atom_id res chain seq x y z
N MET A 1 -33.57 -5.35 2.19
CA MET A 1 -34.45 -6.43 1.73
C MET A 1 -33.59 -7.25 0.79
N ASP A 2 -32.87 -8.21 1.36
CA ASP A 2 -31.83 -8.94 0.65
C ASP A 2 -32.47 -9.95 -0.29
N LYS A 3 -32.19 -9.76 -1.58
CA LYS A 3 -32.59 -10.66 -2.66
C LYS A 3 -31.52 -11.74 -2.84
N ASP A 4 -31.43 -12.67 -1.88
CA ASP A 4 -31.14 -14.07 -2.17
C ASP A 4 -31.39 -14.91 -0.91
N GLY A 5 -31.98 -16.08 -1.06
CA GLY A 5 -32.61 -16.87 0.00
C GLY A 5 -31.68 -17.62 0.94
N THR A 6 -30.51 -17.09 1.28
CA THR A 6 -29.58 -17.74 2.21
C THR A 6 -29.80 -17.18 3.62
N LYS A 7 -30.54 -17.92 4.46
CA LYS A 7 -30.67 -17.60 5.89
C LYS A 7 -29.32 -17.79 6.58
N ILE A 8 -28.55 -16.71 6.69
CA ILE A 8 -27.36 -16.65 7.55
C ILE A 8 -27.82 -16.95 8.98
N ASN A 9 -27.30 -18.03 9.57
CA ASN A 9 -27.61 -18.41 10.95
C ASN A 9 -26.44 -18.07 11.88
N TYR A 10 -26.68 -18.18 13.18
CA TYR A 10 -25.65 -17.87 14.19
C TYR A 10 -24.39 -18.73 14.05
N ALA A 11 -24.51 -19.99 13.62
CA ALA A 11 -23.36 -20.87 13.43
C ALA A 11 -22.45 -20.42 12.28
N ASP A 12 -23.00 -19.76 11.25
CA ASP A 12 -22.19 -19.18 10.17
C ASP A 12 -21.40 -17.97 10.66
N ILE A 13 -22.00 -17.15 11.53
CA ILE A 13 -21.31 -16.02 12.18
C ILE A 13 -20.21 -16.54 13.10
N GLN A 14 -20.51 -17.54 13.93
CA GLN A 14 -19.53 -18.15 14.83
C GLN A 14 -18.33 -18.70 14.06
N ARG A 15 -18.58 -19.43 12.96
CA ARG A 15 -17.52 -19.95 12.08
C ARG A 15 -16.66 -18.82 11.50
N GLY A 16 -17.29 -17.72 11.08
CA GLY A 16 -16.57 -16.53 10.61
C GLY A 16 -15.66 -15.94 11.68
N VAL A 17 -16.15 -15.82 12.92
CA VAL A 17 -15.36 -15.33 14.07
C VAL A 17 -14.20 -16.29 14.37
N ASP A 18 -14.43 -17.60 14.35
CA ASP A 18 -13.39 -18.60 14.60
C ASP A 18 -12.27 -18.53 13.55
N LEU A 19 -12.61 -18.32 12.27
CA LEU A 19 -11.62 -18.09 11.21
C LEU A 19 -10.80 -16.82 11.43
N LEU A 20 -11.42 -15.75 11.94
CA LEU A 20 -10.70 -14.53 12.31
C LEU A 20 -9.75 -14.77 13.50
N ILE A 21 -10.18 -15.53 14.50
CA ILE A 21 -9.34 -15.93 15.65
C ILE A 21 -8.15 -16.74 15.17
N GLN A 22 -8.37 -17.70 14.27
CA GLN A 22 -7.29 -18.52 13.72
C GLN A 22 -6.26 -17.66 12.96
N ARG A 23 -6.72 -16.67 12.21
CA ARG A 23 -5.85 -15.81 11.39
C ARG A 23 -5.12 -14.73 12.17
N PHE A 24 -5.78 -14.12 13.16
CA PHE A 24 -5.30 -12.90 13.81
C PHE A 24 -5.02 -13.05 15.31
N GLY A 25 -5.42 -14.18 15.91
CA GLY A 25 -5.41 -14.38 17.35
C GLY A 25 -6.61 -13.73 18.06
N MET A 26 -6.94 -14.26 19.23
CA MET A 26 -8.13 -13.86 19.99
C MET A 26 -8.13 -12.37 20.38
N GLN A 27 -6.99 -11.87 20.87
CA GLN A 27 -6.87 -10.47 21.29
C GLN A 27 -7.14 -9.49 20.13
N LYS A 28 -6.56 -9.77 18.96
CA LYS A 28 -6.69 -8.91 17.78
C LYS A 28 -8.07 -9.03 17.14
N THR A 29 -8.67 -10.22 17.17
CA THR A 29 -10.05 -10.44 16.75
C THR A 29 -11.02 -9.65 17.61
N LEU A 30 -10.86 -9.68 18.94
CA LEU A 30 -11.67 -8.88 19.86
C LEU A 30 -11.56 -7.38 19.55
N SER A 31 -10.34 -6.88 19.29
CA SER A 31 -10.17 -5.49 18.87
C SER A 31 -10.90 -5.15 17.56
N ILE A 32 -10.88 -6.04 16.57
CA ILE A 32 -11.61 -5.84 15.29
C ILE A 32 -13.12 -5.80 15.55
N VAL A 33 -13.66 -6.74 16.32
CA VAL A 33 -15.09 -6.78 16.67
C VAL A 33 -15.50 -5.52 17.42
N GLN A 34 -14.68 -5.05 18.36
CA GLN A 34 -14.92 -3.81 19.09
C GLN A 34 -14.89 -2.57 18.18
N VAL A 35 -13.94 -2.50 17.23
CA VAL A 35 -13.90 -1.39 16.26
C VAL A 35 -15.12 -1.41 15.36
N LEU A 36 -15.53 -2.57 14.85
CA LEU A 36 -16.73 -2.70 14.00
C LEU A 36 -18.02 -2.40 14.77
N HIS A 37 -18.11 -2.81 16.03
CA HIS A 37 -19.24 -2.49 16.92
C HIS A 37 -19.28 -1.00 17.30
N SER A 38 -18.11 -0.37 17.47
CA SER A 38 -17.98 1.04 17.85
C SER A 38 -17.96 1.99 16.65
N ALA A 39 -17.94 1.46 15.43
CA ALA A 39 -17.94 2.24 14.20
C ALA A 39 -19.34 2.84 13.96
N GLY A 40 -19.63 3.94 14.64
CA GLY A 40 -20.19 5.07 13.88
C GLY A 40 -19.20 5.34 12.75
N THR A 41 -19.66 5.31 11.51
CA THR A 41 -18.84 5.55 10.30
C THR A 41 -17.97 6.79 10.50
N HIS A 42 -16.72 6.61 10.89
CA HIS A 42 -15.77 7.71 10.88
C HIS A 42 -15.46 7.99 9.42
N PRO A 43 -15.79 9.19 8.90
CA PRO A 43 -15.50 9.50 7.51
C PRO A 43 -14.00 9.34 7.30
N VAL A 44 -13.64 8.50 6.31
CA VAL A 44 -12.25 8.32 5.92
C VAL A 44 -11.69 9.69 5.56
N THR A 45 -10.76 10.19 6.38
CA THR A 45 -10.23 11.54 6.18
C THR A 45 -9.28 11.54 4.98
N LYS A 46 -9.07 12.69 4.33
CA LYS A 46 -8.03 12.84 3.27
C LYS A 46 -6.64 12.36 3.72
N LYS A 47 -6.34 12.49 5.02
CA LYS A 47 -5.10 11.99 5.62
C LYS A 47 -5.06 10.46 5.60
N THR A 48 -6.15 9.80 5.99
CA THR A 48 -6.31 8.35 5.95
C THR A 48 -6.16 7.79 4.54
N TYR A 49 -6.76 8.43 3.52
CA TYR A 49 -6.57 8.06 2.11
C TYR A 49 -5.11 8.14 1.66
N SER A 50 -4.43 9.24 2.01
CA SER A 50 -3.01 9.41 1.66
C SER A 50 -2.12 8.36 2.34
N ASP A 51 -2.46 7.95 3.56
CA ASP A 51 -1.75 6.88 4.28
C ASP A 51 -1.98 5.51 3.63
N LEU A 52 -3.21 5.21 3.21
CA LEU A 52 -3.57 3.96 2.50
C LEU A 52 -2.86 3.86 1.14
N ILE A 53 -2.88 4.93 0.34
CA ILE A 53 -2.19 4.97 -0.95
C ILE A 53 -0.68 4.77 -0.74
N MET A 54 -0.10 5.42 0.26
CA MET A 54 1.32 5.25 0.56
C MET A 54 1.66 3.80 0.90
N GLN A 55 0.91 3.17 1.81
CA GLN A 55 1.17 1.78 2.19
C GLN A 55 0.98 0.81 1.02
N PHE A 56 -0.06 1.03 0.21
CA PHE A 56 -0.27 0.25 -1.02
C PHE A 56 0.93 0.36 -1.96
N VAL A 57 1.36 1.58 -2.30
CA VAL A 57 2.47 1.81 -3.22
C VAL A 57 3.77 1.18 -2.71
N ILE A 58 4.06 1.27 -1.41
CA ILE A 58 5.23 0.64 -0.80
C ILE A 58 5.19 -0.87 -1.00
N SER A 59 4.12 -1.52 -0.51
CA SER A 59 3.98 -2.97 -0.58
C SER A 59 3.97 -3.49 -2.01
N GLU A 60 3.30 -2.78 -2.92
CA GLU A 60 3.18 -3.19 -4.30
C GLU A 60 4.48 -2.98 -5.07
N SER A 61 5.25 -1.93 -4.75
CA SER A 61 6.59 -1.74 -5.31
C SER A 61 7.55 -2.86 -4.89
N GLU A 62 7.56 -3.22 -3.60
CA GLU A 62 8.42 -4.31 -3.11
C GLU A 62 8.07 -5.65 -3.78
N ARG A 63 6.78 -5.91 -3.98
CA ARG A 63 6.30 -7.11 -4.68
C ARG A 63 6.71 -7.14 -6.15
N LEU A 64 6.53 -6.03 -6.88
CA LEU A 64 6.80 -5.97 -8.32
C LEU A 64 8.29 -5.93 -8.66
N PHE A 65 9.11 -5.36 -7.78
CA PHE A 65 10.57 -5.34 -7.92
C PHE A 65 11.24 -6.55 -7.25
N GLU A 66 10.47 -7.52 -6.76
CA GLU A 66 10.97 -8.77 -6.17
C GLU A 66 11.96 -8.54 -5.01
N VAL A 67 11.63 -7.59 -4.13
CA VAL A 67 12.46 -7.30 -2.95
C VAL A 67 12.41 -8.49 -1.98
N GLU A 68 13.55 -9.12 -1.73
CA GLU A 68 13.70 -10.20 -0.75
C GLU A 68 13.49 -9.70 0.69
N GLN A 69 12.87 -10.53 1.53
CA GLN A 69 12.50 -10.16 2.92
C GLN A 69 13.70 -10.03 3.87
N GLU A 70 14.88 -10.52 3.49
CA GLU A 70 16.13 -10.37 4.24
C GLU A 70 17.12 -9.51 3.43
N PRO A 71 16.99 -8.17 3.45
CA PRO A 71 17.96 -7.31 2.78
C PRO A 71 19.26 -7.32 3.58
N VAL A 72 20.19 -8.19 3.20
CA VAL A 72 21.53 -8.26 3.80
C VAL A 72 22.35 -7.01 3.46
N GLU A 73 22.05 -6.34 2.34
CA GLU A 73 22.60 -5.04 1.88
C GLU A 73 21.60 -4.34 0.93
N GLU A 74 21.73 -3.03 0.68
CA GLU A 74 20.93 -2.30 -0.32
C GLU A 74 21.14 -2.89 -1.72
N ASN A 75 20.34 -3.89 -2.09
CA ASN A 75 20.36 -4.45 -3.44
C ASN A 75 19.65 -3.51 -4.43
N LYS A 76 20.00 -3.64 -5.71
CA LYS A 76 19.46 -2.79 -6.78
C LYS A 76 17.92 -2.81 -6.82
N ALA A 77 17.32 -3.98 -6.62
CA ALA A 77 15.86 -4.16 -6.56
C ALA A 77 15.21 -3.27 -5.50
N TYR A 78 15.76 -3.24 -4.28
CA TYR A 78 15.27 -2.38 -3.21
C TYR A 78 15.48 -0.89 -3.50
N ALA A 79 16.59 -0.52 -4.15
CA ALA A 79 16.81 0.85 -4.59
C ALA A 79 15.79 1.29 -5.66
N ASP A 80 15.54 0.44 -6.67
CA ASP A 80 14.59 0.69 -7.75
C ASP A 80 13.14 0.75 -7.21
N ALA A 81 12.77 -0.16 -6.29
CA ALA A 81 11.48 -0.15 -5.61
C ALA A 81 11.24 1.16 -4.85
N ARG A 82 12.22 1.59 -4.02
CA ARG A 82 12.13 2.87 -3.28
C ARG A 82 12.03 4.06 -4.23
N MET A 83 12.80 4.06 -5.30
CA MET A 83 12.79 5.12 -6.31
C MET A 83 11.41 5.28 -6.95
N ALA A 84 10.83 4.17 -7.42
CA ALA A 84 9.48 4.15 -8.00
C ALA A 84 8.41 4.56 -6.97
N ALA A 85 8.49 4.02 -5.75
CA ALA A 85 7.55 4.30 -4.68
C ALA A 85 7.57 5.79 -4.30
N TYR A 86 8.75 6.38 -4.07
CA TYR A 86 8.85 7.80 -3.76
C TYR A 86 8.23 8.69 -4.82
N HIS A 87 8.46 8.37 -6.09
CA HIS A 87 7.87 9.10 -7.20
C HIS A 87 6.34 9.00 -7.19
N LEU A 88 5.77 7.80 -7.12
CA LEU A 88 4.32 7.60 -7.19
C LEU A 88 3.60 8.12 -5.94
N ILE A 89 4.14 7.91 -4.74
CA ILE A 89 3.58 8.49 -3.51
C ILE A 89 3.54 10.01 -3.63
N LYS A 90 4.59 10.62 -4.20
CA LYS A 90 4.63 12.07 -4.38
C LYS A 90 3.68 12.57 -5.46
N LYS A 91 3.46 11.78 -6.52
CA LYS A 91 2.55 12.07 -7.63
C LYS A 91 1.08 12.00 -7.20
N TYR A 92 0.72 11.00 -6.40
CA TYR A 92 -0.69 10.69 -6.06
C TYR A 92 -1.12 11.07 -4.64
N THR A 93 -0.22 11.62 -3.82
CA THR A 93 -0.55 12.09 -2.48
C THR A 93 0.04 13.47 -2.18
N ASN A 94 -0.51 14.15 -1.17
CA ASN A 94 0.02 15.43 -0.68
C ASN A 94 1.16 15.27 0.34
N LYS A 95 1.81 14.09 0.42
CA LYS A 95 2.89 13.86 1.37
C LYS A 95 4.13 14.68 1.02
N SER A 96 4.77 15.20 2.06
CA SER A 96 6.10 15.79 1.98
C SER A 96 7.17 14.70 1.88
N TYR A 97 8.33 15.02 1.29
CA TYR A 97 9.47 14.11 1.23
C TYR A 97 9.91 13.57 2.60
N ALA A 98 9.77 14.38 3.66
CA ALA A 98 10.07 13.93 5.02
C ALA A 98 9.06 12.88 5.54
N GLN A 99 7.77 13.03 5.22
CA GLN A 99 6.74 12.04 5.59
C GLN A 99 6.92 10.73 4.83
N ILE A 100 7.34 10.80 3.56
CA ILE A 100 7.64 9.61 2.74
C ILE A 100 8.85 8.88 3.32
N GLY A 101 9.95 9.60 3.59
CA GLY A 101 11.19 9.01 4.12
C GLY A 101 11.00 8.33 5.47
N LYS A 102 10.11 8.85 6.32
CA LYS A 102 9.79 8.23 7.62
C LYS A 102 9.31 6.79 7.49
N ALA A 103 8.59 6.43 6.42
CA ALA A 103 8.12 5.06 6.20
C ALA A 103 9.26 4.06 5.95
N TYR A 104 10.39 4.54 5.42
CA TYR A 104 11.58 3.73 5.09
C TYR A 104 12.76 3.95 6.05
N GLY A 105 12.58 4.73 7.12
CA GLY A 105 13.69 5.17 7.97
C GLY A 105 14.72 6.07 7.26
N GLN A 106 14.32 6.71 6.16
CA GLN A 106 15.20 7.48 5.29
C GLN A 106 15.09 8.99 5.52
N SER A 107 16.20 9.70 5.28
CA SER A 107 16.22 11.16 5.37
C SER A 107 15.45 11.83 4.23
N LYS A 108 14.93 13.05 4.47
CA LYS A 108 14.31 13.89 3.43
C LYS A 108 15.20 14.04 2.19
N ARG A 109 16.53 14.17 2.39
CA ARG A 109 17.49 14.36 1.30
C ARG A 109 17.62 13.10 0.43
N ALA A 110 17.66 11.92 1.05
CA ALA A 110 17.68 10.65 0.35
C ALA A 110 16.43 10.46 -0.53
N VAL A 111 15.25 10.80 0.01
CA VAL A 111 13.99 10.75 -0.76
C VAL A 111 14.02 11.68 -1.96
N ILE A 112 14.50 12.92 -1.80
CA ILE A 112 14.59 13.88 -2.92
C ILE A 112 15.54 13.37 -4.01
N TYR A 113 16.68 12.82 -3.61
CA TYR A 113 17.65 12.25 -4.55
C TYR A 113 17.00 11.17 -5.41
N HIS A 114 16.45 10.13 -4.78
CA HIS A 114 15.81 9.03 -5.49
C HIS A 114 14.57 9.49 -6.28
N TYR A 115 13.76 10.41 -5.75
CA TYR A 115 12.65 11.00 -6.50
C TYR A 115 13.11 11.63 -7.82
N ASN A 116 14.19 12.40 -7.80
CA ASN A 116 14.75 13.03 -9.00
C ASN A 116 15.38 12.00 -9.94
N SER A 117 16.11 11.01 -9.40
CA SER A 117 16.63 9.90 -10.21
C SER A 117 15.53 9.14 -10.93
N CYS A 118 14.38 8.94 -10.29
CA CYS A 118 13.22 8.33 -10.94
C CYS A 118 12.77 9.16 -12.14
N LYS A 119 12.69 10.48 -12.00
CA LYS A 119 12.30 11.37 -13.11
C LYS A 119 13.27 11.26 -14.29
N GLU A 120 14.56 11.26 -14.03
CA GLU A 120 15.59 11.12 -15.05
C GLU A 120 15.47 9.78 -15.79
N VAL A 121 15.22 8.69 -15.06
CA VAL A 121 14.99 7.35 -15.62
C VAL A 121 13.73 7.32 -16.51
N LEU A 122 12.64 7.95 -16.05
CA LEU A 122 11.37 8.04 -16.80
C LEU A 122 11.51 8.83 -18.11
N GLU A 123 12.47 9.75 -18.20
CA GLU A 123 12.77 10.51 -19.43
C GLU A 123 13.56 9.68 -20.46
N LEU A 124 14.12 8.54 -20.07
CA LEU A 124 15.00 7.71 -20.90
C LEU A 124 14.49 6.27 -21.07
N PRO A 125 13.23 6.07 -21.52
CA PRO A 125 12.56 4.77 -21.40
C PRO A 125 13.21 3.64 -22.22
N LYS A 126 13.91 3.98 -23.30
CA LYS A 126 14.62 2.98 -24.13
C LYS A 126 15.82 2.35 -23.42
N MET A 127 16.44 3.07 -22.47
CA MET A 127 17.64 2.61 -21.74
C MET A 127 17.27 1.83 -20.47
N TYR A 128 16.12 2.11 -19.87
CA TYR A 128 15.69 1.53 -18.60
C TYR A 128 14.44 0.67 -18.75
N ARG A 129 14.34 -0.12 -19.83
CA ARG A 129 13.10 -0.82 -20.22
C ARG A 129 12.46 -1.61 -19.09
N ASP A 130 13.24 -2.45 -18.42
CA ASP A 130 12.73 -3.31 -17.33
C ASP A 130 12.18 -2.48 -16.17
N PHE A 131 12.87 -1.41 -15.79
CA PHE A 131 12.39 -0.49 -14.76
C PHE A 131 11.09 0.19 -15.19
N ILE A 132 11.01 0.64 -16.45
CA ILE A 132 9.84 1.34 -16.98
C ILE A 132 8.63 0.42 -17.04
N GLU A 133 8.79 -0.81 -17.49
CA GLU A 133 7.72 -1.80 -17.54
C GLU A 133 7.16 -2.05 -16.13
N THR A 134 8.04 -2.33 -15.16
CA THR A 134 7.64 -2.54 -13.77
C THR A 134 7.01 -1.29 -13.15
N TYR A 135 7.54 -0.10 -13.45
CA TYR A 135 6.98 1.17 -13.02
C TYR A 135 5.58 1.40 -13.57
N THR A 136 5.36 1.14 -14.87
CA THR A 136 4.05 1.29 -15.51
C THR A 136 3.03 0.37 -14.86
N ASN A 137 3.39 -0.89 -14.61
CA ASN A 137 2.53 -1.83 -13.89
C ASN A 137 2.18 -1.33 -12.47
N LEU A 138 3.18 -0.81 -11.74
CA LEU A 138 2.97 -0.24 -10.41
C LEU A 138 2.04 0.99 -10.45
N GLU A 139 2.20 1.85 -11.45
CA GLU A 139 1.37 3.03 -11.65
C GLU A 139 -0.09 2.64 -11.97
N GLU A 140 -0.30 1.69 -12.88
CA GLU A 140 -1.63 1.18 -13.21
C GLU A 140 -2.33 0.58 -11.99
N ASN A 141 -1.63 -0.25 -11.22
CA ASN A 141 -2.16 -0.84 -9.99
C ASN A 141 -2.49 0.24 -8.94
N THR A 142 -1.68 1.29 -8.86
CA THR A 142 -1.92 2.44 -7.98
C THR A 142 -3.18 3.20 -8.37
N LEU A 143 -3.37 3.46 -9.67
CA LEU A 143 -4.58 4.12 -10.18
C LEU A 143 -5.84 3.30 -9.91
N GLN A 144 -5.78 1.98 -10.13
CA GLN A 144 -6.90 1.07 -9.83
C GLN A 144 -7.23 1.06 -8.34
N PHE A 145 -6.21 1.05 -7.46
CA PHE A 145 -6.42 1.12 -6.02
C PHE A 145 -7.07 2.45 -5.59
N ILE A 146 -6.59 3.56 -6.14
CA ILE A 146 -7.17 4.89 -5.87
C ILE A 146 -8.62 4.96 -6.33
N ALA A 147 -8.95 4.42 -7.51
CA ALA A 147 -10.32 4.40 -8.01
C ALA A 147 -11.27 3.66 -7.05
N LYS A 148 -10.88 2.48 -6.56
CA LYS A 148 -11.65 1.68 -5.58
C LYS A 148 -11.82 2.34 -4.22
N LEU A 149 -10.96 3.29 -3.86
CA LEU A 149 -11.07 4.05 -2.62
C LEU A 149 -12.10 5.19 -2.70
N GLN A 150 -12.50 5.58 -3.92
CA GLN A 150 -13.46 6.64 -4.18
C GLN A 150 -14.89 6.13 -4.39
N GLU A 151 -15.07 4.82 -4.54
CA GLU A 151 -16.37 4.13 -4.50
C GLU A 151 -16.89 3.96 -3.06
#